data_AF-A0A9E2I4Y6-F1
#
_entry.id   AF-A0A9E2I4Y6-F1
#
_cell.length_a   1.000
_cell.length_b   1.000
_cell.length_c   1.000
_cell.angle_alpha   90.00
_cell.angle_beta   90.00
_cell.angle_gamma   90.00
#
_symmetry.space_group_name_H-M   'P 1'
#
loop_
_entity.id
_entity.type
_entity.pdbx_description
1 polymer ?
#
loop_
_entity_poly.entity_id
_entity_poly.type
_entity_poly.pdbx_seq_one_letter_code
_entity_poly.pdbx_strand_id
1 'polypeptide(L)'
;KDHGGFDHNKQSLRIVTKLEHRFQDFPGLNLTWEVREGIVKHETEYDVSDASDYNSELRGHLEAQIANAANEIAYTAHDLDDGLCSGMITPLMLDGITLWEILVESVGWPGHNLDELDRHRLVRRLISLTVTDIVSSTAQRLRESGAQSVDELQKLNHNVIGFSEDMLRRNRQVKDFLYANLYRHPRMVRMQVKAERIISDLFRAYLAEPAMLPHHVQEWIELRGLERTICDYIAGMTDRYAIEEHHKLFDPSVKP
;
A
#
# COMPACT_ATOMS: atom_id res chain seq x y z
N LYS A 1 19.98 8.36 2.17
CA LYS A 1 18.94 9.25 2.74
C LYS A 1 19.17 10.69 2.32
N ASP A 2 20.42 11.11 2.14
CA ASP A 2 20.82 12.50 1.80
C ASP A 2 20.54 12.93 0.35
N HIS A 3 19.98 12.03 -0.48
CA HIS A 3 19.67 12.25 -1.90
C HIS A 3 18.14 12.31 -2.16
N GLY A 4 17.39 12.83 -1.18
CA GLY A 4 15.93 13.04 -1.29
C GLY A 4 15.06 11.81 -0.97
N GLY A 5 15.65 10.70 -0.53
CA GLY A 5 14.91 9.51 -0.05
C GLY A 5 14.04 8.80 -1.09
N PHE A 6 13.26 7.83 -0.61
CA PHE A 6 12.26 7.10 -1.39
C PHE A 6 10.94 7.08 -0.62
N ASP A 7 9.86 7.40 -1.32
CA ASP A 7 8.48 7.37 -0.86
C ASP A 7 7.62 6.82 -2.01
N HIS A 8 6.79 5.83 -1.72
CA HIS A 8 6.08 5.09 -2.77
C HIS A 8 5.00 5.94 -3.45
N ASN A 9 4.36 6.88 -2.72
CA ASN A 9 3.38 7.80 -3.30
C ASN A 9 4.06 8.82 -4.21
N LYS A 10 5.20 9.39 -3.79
CA LYS A 10 6.02 10.24 -4.66
C LYS A 10 6.56 9.50 -5.87
N GLN A 11 6.95 8.24 -5.72
CA GLN A 11 7.39 7.43 -6.85
C GLN A 11 6.24 7.14 -7.82
N SER A 12 5.06 6.81 -7.32
CA SER A 12 3.84 6.64 -8.14
C SER A 12 3.52 7.92 -8.92
N LEU A 13 3.56 9.08 -8.27
CA LEU A 13 3.37 10.36 -8.93
C LEU A 13 4.47 10.62 -9.99
N ARG A 14 5.72 10.32 -9.67
CA ARG A 14 6.86 10.45 -10.58
C ARG A 14 6.71 9.55 -11.80
N ILE A 15 6.21 8.33 -11.65
CA ILE A 15 5.94 7.41 -12.76
C ILE A 15 4.99 8.07 -13.75
N VAL A 16 3.81 8.49 -13.28
CA VAL A 16 2.75 9.03 -14.14
C VAL A 16 3.00 10.45 -14.65
N THR A 17 3.99 11.18 -14.10
CA THR A 17 4.32 12.54 -14.52
C THR A 17 5.66 12.67 -15.26
N LYS A 18 6.60 11.74 -15.07
CA LYS A 18 7.98 11.87 -15.56
C LYS A 18 8.56 10.61 -16.20
N LEU A 19 8.26 9.41 -15.70
CA LEU A 19 8.96 8.19 -16.13
C LEU A 19 8.28 7.48 -17.29
N GLU A 20 6.94 7.39 -17.28
CA GLU A 20 6.20 6.84 -18.41
C GLU A 20 6.41 7.73 -19.64
N HIS A 21 6.67 7.12 -20.79
CA HIS A 21 6.88 7.83 -22.05
C HIS A 21 6.01 7.20 -23.14
N ARG A 22 4.70 7.49 -23.07
CA ARG A 22 3.68 6.95 -23.98
C ARG A 22 3.20 7.97 -25.02
N PHE A 23 3.64 9.22 -24.91
CA PHE A 23 3.29 10.33 -25.79
C PHE A 23 4.58 10.99 -26.32
N GLN A 24 4.52 11.56 -27.53
CA GLN A 24 5.69 12.16 -28.17
C GLN A 24 6.05 13.54 -27.60
N ASP A 25 5.05 14.32 -27.23
CA ASP A 25 5.22 15.76 -26.95
C ASP A 25 5.55 16.06 -25.48
N PHE A 26 5.29 15.13 -24.56
CA PHE A 26 5.48 15.33 -23.13
C PHE A 26 5.76 14.02 -22.38
N PRO A 27 6.52 14.07 -21.28
CA PRO A 27 6.71 12.92 -20.39
C PRO A 27 5.47 12.68 -19.51
N GLY A 28 5.35 11.46 -18.99
CA GLY A 28 4.24 11.01 -18.17
C GLY A 28 2.98 10.67 -18.98
N LEU A 29 1.85 10.69 -18.29
CA LEU A 29 0.55 10.26 -18.80
C LEU A 29 -0.46 11.42 -18.90
N ASN A 30 -0.05 12.64 -18.55
CA ASN A 30 -0.91 13.84 -18.55
C ASN A 30 -2.26 13.61 -17.83
N LEU A 31 -2.21 12.97 -16.66
CA LEU A 31 -3.39 12.74 -15.83
C LEU A 31 -3.92 14.06 -15.27
N THR A 32 -5.22 14.10 -14.99
CA THR A 32 -5.86 15.28 -14.41
C THR A 32 -5.26 15.64 -13.04
N TRP A 33 -5.51 16.85 -12.59
CA TRP A 33 -5.02 17.32 -11.29
C TRP A 33 -5.52 16.43 -10.15
N GLU A 34 -6.81 16.08 -10.17
CA GLU A 34 -7.51 15.34 -9.11
C GLU A 34 -6.95 13.93 -8.95
N VAL A 35 -6.60 13.26 -10.06
CA VAL A 35 -5.98 11.93 -10.02
C VAL A 35 -4.58 12.01 -9.41
N ARG A 36 -3.77 13.00 -9.81
CA ARG A 36 -2.42 13.18 -9.28
C ARG A 36 -2.43 13.58 -7.81
N GLU A 37 -3.38 14.44 -7.43
CA GLU A 37 -3.61 14.82 -6.03
C GLU A 37 -4.01 13.58 -5.21
N GLY A 38 -4.93 12.75 -5.72
CA GLY A 38 -5.34 11.52 -5.05
C GLY A 38 -4.19 10.55 -4.80
N ILE A 39 -3.26 10.41 -5.75
CA ILE A 39 -2.06 9.57 -5.60
C ILE A 39 -1.15 10.10 -4.49
N VAL A 40 -0.84 11.41 -4.47
CA VAL A 40 0.11 11.95 -3.49
C VAL A 40 -0.50 12.09 -2.10
N LYS A 41 -1.80 12.34 -1.99
CA LYS A 41 -2.56 12.42 -0.73
C LYS A 41 -3.06 11.06 -0.25
N HIS A 42 -2.59 9.97 -0.85
CA HIS A 42 -2.79 8.64 -0.31
C HIS A 42 -2.04 8.55 1.03
N GLU A 43 -2.78 8.41 2.12
CA GLU A 43 -2.23 8.33 3.47
C GLU A 43 -2.62 6.99 4.07
N THR A 44 -1.65 6.31 4.69
CA THR A 44 -1.88 5.14 5.52
C THR A 44 -1.46 5.45 6.96
N GLU A 45 -1.69 4.52 7.90
CA GLU A 45 -1.19 4.68 9.28
C GLU A 45 0.35 4.76 9.35
N TYR A 46 1.06 4.34 8.28
CA TYR A 46 2.51 4.25 8.24
C TYR A 46 3.16 5.24 7.28
N ASP A 47 2.40 5.78 6.32
CA ASP A 47 2.93 6.65 5.26
C ASP A 47 2.13 7.95 5.17
N VAL A 48 2.80 9.05 5.48
CA VAL A 48 2.31 10.42 5.21
C VAL A 48 3.25 11.00 4.16
N SER A 49 2.75 11.16 2.93
CA SER A 49 3.56 11.72 1.85
C SER A 49 3.60 13.24 1.93
N ASP A 50 4.73 13.81 1.55
CA ASP A 50 4.85 15.26 1.39
C ASP A 50 4.17 15.69 0.09
N ALA A 51 2.98 16.28 0.26
CA ALA A 51 2.12 16.80 -0.78
C ALA A 51 2.28 18.33 -0.97
N SER A 52 3.45 18.91 -0.67
CA SER A 52 3.71 20.36 -0.77
C SER A 52 3.48 20.97 -2.16
N ASP A 53 3.69 20.19 -3.22
CA ASP A 53 3.36 20.59 -4.61
C ASP A 53 1.84 20.59 -4.90
N TYR A 54 1.05 20.13 -3.93
CA TYR A 54 -0.41 20.12 -3.94
C TYR A 54 -0.90 20.96 -2.75
N ASN A 55 -2.20 21.24 -2.67
CA ASN A 55 -2.75 21.98 -1.54
C ASN A 55 -2.67 21.12 -0.27
N SER A 56 -1.51 21.09 0.40
CA SER A 56 -1.20 20.21 1.55
C SER A 56 -2.12 20.44 2.74
N GLU A 57 -2.60 21.67 2.90
CA GLU A 57 -3.54 22.06 3.95
C GLU A 57 -4.97 21.53 3.72
N LEU A 58 -5.27 21.10 2.49
CA LEU A 58 -6.57 20.55 2.11
C LEU A 58 -6.55 19.03 2.15
N ARG A 59 -7.66 18.44 2.60
CA ARG A 59 -7.87 16.99 2.46
C ARG A 59 -7.98 16.60 0.99
N GLY A 60 -7.69 15.33 0.70
CA GLY A 60 -7.92 14.78 -0.64
C GLY A 60 -9.41 14.81 -0.99
N HIS A 61 -9.70 14.78 -2.30
CA HIS A 61 -11.06 14.61 -2.79
C HIS A 61 -11.75 13.36 -2.22
N LEU A 62 -13.08 13.31 -2.28
CA LEU A 62 -13.86 12.18 -1.75
C LEU A 62 -13.41 10.85 -2.35
N GLU A 63 -13.15 10.81 -3.65
CA GLU A 63 -12.70 9.63 -4.38
C GLU A 63 -11.33 9.15 -3.88
N ALA A 64 -10.43 10.07 -3.54
CA ALA A 64 -9.15 9.72 -2.93
C ALA A 64 -9.33 9.14 -1.53
N GLN A 65 -10.20 9.75 -0.71
CA GLN A 65 -10.52 9.23 0.61
C GLN A 65 -11.20 7.84 0.53
N ILE A 66 -12.08 7.62 -0.46
CA ILE A 66 -12.69 6.32 -0.75
C ILE A 66 -11.62 5.30 -1.14
N ALA A 67 -10.67 5.67 -2.01
CA ALA A 67 -9.57 4.79 -2.39
C ALA A 67 -8.73 4.38 -1.17
N ASN A 68 -8.42 5.32 -0.26
CA ASN A 68 -7.69 5.02 0.97
C ASN A 68 -8.46 4.05 1.87
N ALA A 69 -9.76 4.29 2.08
CA ALA A 69 -10.61 3.42 2.89
C ALA A 69 -10.80 2.03 2.26
N ALA A 70 -10.97 1.95 0.94
CA ALA A 70 -11.06 0.68 0.22
C ALA A 70 -9.75 -0.11 0.31
N ASN A 71 -8.61 0.57 0.23
CA ASN A 71 -7.29 -0.02 0.43
C ASN A 71 -7.17 -0.63 1.84
N GLU A 72 -7.57 0.11 2.89
CA GLU A 72 -7.54 -0.40 4.26
C GLU A 72 -8.43 -1.65 4.45
N ILE A 73 -9.65 -1.64 3.88
CA ILE A 73 -10.55 -2.81 3.93
C ILE A 73 -9.91 -4.01 3.24
N ALA A 74 -9.35 -3.79 2.05
CA ALA A 74 -8.73 -4.84 1.26
C ALA A 74 -7.54 -5.45 2.01
N TYR A 75 -6.63 -4.62 2.55
CA TYR A 75 -5.49 -5.10 3.32
C TYR A 75 -5.91 -5.93 4.53
N THR A 76 -6.78 -5.42 5.41
CA THR A 76 -7.20 -6.18 6.59
C THR A 76 -7.86 -7.51 6.21
N ALA A 77 -8.73 -7.51 5.19
CA ALA A 77 -9.46 -8.71 4.80
C ALA A 77 -8.55 -9.75 4.14
N HIS A 78 -7.69 -9.33 3.21
CA HIS A 78 -6.78 -10.22 2.48
C HIS A 78 -5.66 -10.74 3.37
N ASP A 79 -5.08 -9.92 4.25
CA ASP A 79 -4.04 -10.38 5.18
C ASP A 79 -4.59 -11.43 6.16
N LEU A 80 -5.84 -11.24 6.62
CA LEU A 80 -6.51 -12.23 7.46
C LEU A 80 -6.75 -13.54 6.69
N ASP A 81 -7.22 -13.44 5.44
CA ASP A 81 -7.45 -14.60 4.57
C ASP A 81 -6.16 -15.36 4.28
N ASP A 82 -5.09 -14.67 3.86
CA ASP A 82 -3.77 -15.24 3.57
C ASP A 82 -3.12 -15.82 4.82
N GLY A 83 -3.26 -15.15 5.97
CA GLY A 83 -2.80 -15.64 7.27
C GLY A 83 -3.45 -16.97 7.65
N LEU A 84 -4.77 -17.08 7.48
CA LEU A 84 -5.53 -18.30 7.74
C LEU A 84 -5.24 -19.39 6.70
N CYS A 85 -5.18 -19.04 5.41
CA CYS A 85 -4.93 -19.97 4.31
C CYS A 85 -3.53 -20.58 4.38
N SER A 86 -2.52 -19.78 4.76
CA SER A 86 -1.13 -20.24 4.90
C SER A 86 -0.87 -21.04 6.20
N GLY A 87 -1.83 -21.03 7.13
CA GLY A 87 -1.69 -21.60 8.47
C GLY A 87 -0.72 -20.84 9.38
N MET A 88 -0.32 -19.62 9.01
CA MET A 88 0.48 -18.74 9.89
C MET A 88 -0.37 -18.21 11.05
N ILE A 89 -1.68 -18.09 10.84
CA ILE A 89 -2.69 -17.76 11.85
C ILE A 89 -3.67 -18.93 11.91
N THR A 90 -4.17 -19.23 13.10
CA THR A 90 -5.26 -20.19 13.31
C THR A 90 -6.48 -19.48 13.90
N PRO A 91 -7.71 -20.00 13.67
CA PRO A 91 -8.92 -19.42 14.25
C PRO A 91 -8.85 -19.20 15.76
N LEU A 92 -8.24 -20.16 16.49
CA LEU A 92 -8.08 -20.10 17.95
C LEU A 92 -7.24 -18.88 18.39
N MET A 93 -6.31 -18.42 17.56
CA MET A 93 -5.49 -17.24 17.89
C MET A 93 -6.30 -15.94 17.82
N LEU A 94 -7.44 -15.94 17.11
CA LEU A 94 -8.30 -14.79 16.91
C LEU A 94 -9.38 -14.66 18.02
N ASP A 95 -9.48 -15.64 18.92
CA ASP A 95 -10.43 -15.62 20.03
C ASP A 95 -10.17 -14.40 20.94
N GLY A 96 -11.26 -13.73 21.36
CA GLY A 96 -11.20 -12.49 22.10
C GLY A 96 -11.07 -11.22 21.25
N ILE A 97 -10.84 -11.34 19.93
CA ILE A 97 -10.95 -10.19 19.02
C ILE A 97 -12.42 -9.94 18.71
N THR A 98 -12.94 -8.79 19.13
CA THR A 98 -14.37 -8.47 19.05
C THR A 98 -14.91 -8.55 17.62
N LEU A 99 -14.14 -8.10 16.61
CA LEU A 99 -14.58 -8.19 15.22
C LEU A 99 -14.69 -9.65 14.76
N TRP A 100 -13.75 -10.50 15.17
CA TRP A 100 -13.74 -11.92 14.83
C TRP A 100 -14.95 -12.64 15.43
N GLU A 101 -15.25 -12.40 16.71
CA GLU A 101 -16.41 -13.00 17.38
C GLU A 101 -17.73 -12.67 16.67
N ILE A 102 -17.90 -11.41 16.27
CA ILE A 102 -19.07 -10.96 15.51
C ILE A 102 -19.14 -11.64 14.15
N LEU A 103 -18.01 -11.82 13.47
CA LEU A 103 -17.98 -12.51 12.19
C LEU A 103 -18.44 -13.94 12.33
N VAL A 104 -17.84 -14.69 13.26
CA VAL A 104 -18.15 -16.09 13.55
C VAL A 104 -19.62 -16.28 13.88
N GLU A 105 -20.16 -15.44 14.77
CA GLU A 105 -21.58 -15.45 15.13
C GLU A 105 -22.45 -15.16 13.91
N SER A 106 -22.12 -14.12 13.13
CA SER A 106 -22.94 -13.67 12.00
C SER A 106 -23.00 -14.67 10.84
N VAL A 107 -22.01 -15.55 10.69
CA VAL A 107 -22.03 -16.65 9.71
C VAL A 107 -22.50 -17.97 10.31
N GLY A 108 -22.68 -18.06 11.63
CA GLY A 108 -23.02 -19.29 12.33
C GLY A 108 -21.95 -20.37 12.19
N TRP A 109 -20.67 -19.98 12.17
CA TRP A 109 -19.58 -20.94 12.04
C TRP A 109 -19.37 -21.66 13.39
N PRO A 110 -19.39 -23.00 13.44
CA PRO A 110 -19.40 -23.76 14.70
C PRO A 110 -18.04 -23.82 15.43
N GLY A 111 -17.06 -23.01 15.04
CA GLY A 111 -15.80 -22.84 15.77
C GLY A 111 -14.79 -23.99 15.63
N HIS A 112 -15.03 -24.96 14.75
CA HIS A 112 -14.10 -26.07 14.49
C HIS A 112 -13.70 -26.12 13.01
N ASN A 113 -12.53 -26.71 12.74
CA ASN A 113 -11.90 -26.91 11.42
C ASN A 113 -12.37 -25.92 10.34
N LEU A 114 -11.64 -24.80 10.19
CA LEU A 114 -11.96 -23.79 9.20
C LEU A 114 -11.63 -24.31 7.79
N ASP A 115 -12.64 -24.78 7.06
CA ASP A 115 -12.50 -25.16 5.67
C ASP A 115 -12.47 -23.94 4.72
N GLU A 116 -12.23 -24.19 3.44
CA GLU A 116 -12.15 -23.14 2.42
C GLU A 116 -13.47 -22.37 2.26
N LEU A 117 -14.61 -23.06 2.35
CA LEU A 117 -15.92 -22.45 2.19
C LEU A 117 -16.23 -21.52 3.36
N ASP A 118 -15.98 -21.98 4.59
CA ASP A 118 -16.17 -21.19 5.80
C ASP A 118 -15.22 -19.99 5.85
N ARG A 119 -13.96 -20.16 5.44
CA ARG A 119 -13.00 -19.05 5.32
C ARG A 119 -13.52 -17.98 4.36
N HIS A 120 -13.94 -18.37 3.15
CA HIS A 120 -14.51 -17.41 2.18
C HIS A 120 -15.79 -16.75 2.69
N ARG A 121 -16.64 -17.47 3.43
CA ARG A 121 -17.85 -16.89 4.06
C ARG A 121 -17.50 -15.82 5.08
N LEU A 122 -16.53 -16.08 5.95
CA LEU A 122 -16.04 -15.14 6.96
C LEU A 122 -15.41 -13.89 6.32
N VAL A 123 -14.51 -14.07 5.36
CA VAL A 123 -13.81 -12.96 4.67
C VAL A 123 -14.82 -12.08 3.92
N ARG A 124 -15.75 -12.67 3.16
CA ARG A 124 -16.82 -11.92 2.48
C ARG A 124 -17.70 -11.17 3.48
N ARG A 125 -17.98 -11.76 4.65
CA ARG A 125 -18.77 -11.13 5.69
C ARG A 125 -18.02 -9.96 6.34
N LEU A 126 -16.71 -10.08 6.55
CA LEU A 126 -15.84 -9.01 7.02
C LEU A 126 -15.86 -7.81 6.08
N ILE A 127 -15.71 -8.04 4.78
CA ILE A 127 -15.82 -6.97 3.77
C ILE A 127 -17.21 -6.33 3.82
N SER A 128 -18.26 -7.14 3.92
CA SER A 128 -19.63 -6.62 3.97
C SER A 128 -19.89 -5.74 5.21
N LEU A 129 -19.43 -6.16 6.39
CA LEU A 129 -19.59 -5.39 7.63
C LEU A 129 -18.81 -4.08 7.60
N THR A 130 -17.56 -4.12 7.15
CA THR A 130 -16.68 -2.94 7.07
C THR A 130 -17.16 -1.93 6.04
N VAL A 131 -17.55 -2.39 4.84
CA VAL A 131 -18.13 -1.52 3.80
C VAL A 131 -19.45 -0.89 4.27
N THR A 132 -20.35 -1.68 4.88
CA THR A 132 -21.64 -1.16 5.37
C THR A 132 -21.45 -0.08 6.44
N ASP A 133 -20.48 -0.27 7.33
CA ASP A 133 -20.14 0.70 8.36
C ASP A 133 -19.59 2.00 7.77
N ILE A 134 -18.64 1.92 6.82
CA ILE A 134 -18.09 3.10 6.14
C ILE A 134 -19.18 3.87 5.42
N VAL A 135 -20.07 3.19 4.67
CA VAL A 135 -21.16 3.87 3.95
C VAL A 135 -22.07 4.61 4.92
N SER A 136 -22.45 3.96 6.02
CA SER A 136 -23.38 4.52 7.00
C SER A 136 -22.78 5.71 7.76
N SER A 137 -21.54 5.55 8.25
CA SER A 137 -20.82 6.60 9.00
C SER A 137 -20.42 7.77 8.10
N THR A 138 -20.01 7.51 6.86
CA THR A 138 -19.75 8.56 5.86
C THR A 138 -21.01 9.38 5.58
N ALA A 139 -22.15 8.72 5.33
CA ALA A 139 -23.39 9.41 5.07
C ALA A 139 -23.83 10.29 6.26
N GLN A 140 -23.53 9.87 7.49
CA GLN A 140 -23.75 10.67 8.68
C GLN A 140 -22.82 11.89 8.73
N ARG A 141 -21.50 11.71 8.57
CA ARG A 141 -20.52 12.82 8.57
C ARG A 141 -20.79 13.85 7.49
N LEU A 142 -21.20 13.42 6.29
CA LEU A 142 -21.57 14.33 5.21
C LEU A 142 -22.80 15.19 5.57
N ARG A 143 -23.79 14.63 6.27
CA ARG A 143 -24.94 15.40 6.75
C ARG A 143 -24.56 16.38 7.85
N GLU A 144 -23.70 15.95 8.77
CA GLU A 144 -23.25 16.75 9.92
C GLU A 144 -22.29 17.87 9.52
N SER A 145 -21.47 17.68 8.49
CA SER A 145 -20.53 18.70 8.02
C SER A 145 -21.23 19.92 7.41
N GLY A 146 -22.43 19.74 6.87
CA GLY A 146 -23.19 20.80 6.21
C GLY A 146 -22.58 21.30 4.89
N ALA A 147 -21.46 20.72 4.45
CA ALA A 147 -20.73 21.17 3.26
C ALA A 147 -21.59 21.02 1.99
N GLN A 148 -21.61 22.07 1.17
CA GLN A 148 -22.39 22.16 -0.06
C GLN A 148 -21.52 22.08 -1.33
N SER A 149 -20.20 21.99 -1.16
CA SER A 149 -19.25 21.88 -2.28
C SER A 149 -18.05 20.99 -1.95
N VAL A 150 -17.36 20.52 -2.98
CA VAL A 150 -16.12 19.73 -2.85
C VAL A 150 -15.04 20.55 -2.14
N ASP A 151 -14.93 21.83 -2.46
CA ASP A 151 -13.96 22.74 -1.82
C ASP A 151 -14.21 22.88 -0.31
N GLU A 152 -15.47 22.93 0.11
CA GLU A 152 -15.83 22.96 1.54
C GLU A 152 -15.48 21.65 2.24
N LEU A 153 -15.71 20.51 1.58
CA LEU A 153 -15.33 19.20 2.11
C LEU A 153 -13.81 19.06 2.29
N GLN A 154 -13.03 19.55 1.33
CA GLN A 154 -11.57 19.50 1.42
C GLN A 154 -10.99 20.43 2.50
N LYS A 155 -11.71 21.48 2.88
CA LYS A 155 -11.34 22.41 3.97
C LYS A 155 -11.68 21.89 5.37
N LEU A 156 -12.38 20.75 5.47
CA LEU A 156 -12.64 20.13 6.77
C LEU A 156 -11.33 19.68 7.41
N ASN A 157 -11.28 19.75 8.75
CA ASN A 157 -10.12 19.30 9.52
C ASN A 157 -10.01 17.77 9.60
N HIS A 158 -10.99 17.03 9.10
CA HIS A 158 -11.07 15.56 9.14
C HIS A 158 -11.53 15.00 7.79
N ASN A 159 -11.15 13.74 7.52
CA ASN A 159 -11.71 12.99 6.40
C ASN A 159 -13.16 12.60 6.71
N VAL A 160 -14.04 12.72 5.73
CA VAL A 160 -15.45 12.35 5.86
C VAL A 160 -15.69 10.87 5.55
N ILE A 161 -14.81 10.27 4.74
CA ILE A 161 -14.80 8.83 4.53
C ILE A 161 -13.99 8.16 5.63
N GLY A 162 -14.56 7.16 6.27
CA GLY A 162 -13.85 6.35 7.26
C GLY A 162 -14.82 5.55 8.13
N PHE A 163 -14.29 4.63 8.94
CA PHE A 163 -15.07 3.81 9.85
C PHE A 163 -15.77 4.63 10.94
N SER A 164 -16.89 4.13 11.46
CA SER A 164 -17.42 4.58 12.75
C SER A 164 -16.37 4.38 13.86
N GLU A 165 -16.49 5.09 14.98
CA GLU A 165 -15.54 4.93 16.09
C GLU A 165 -15.50 3.49 16.61
N ASP A 166 -16.65 2.82 16.65
CA ASP A 166 -16.76 1.43 17.09
C ASP A 166 -16.06 0.46 16.14
N MET A 167 -16.30 0.62 14.82
CA MET A 167 -15.64 -0.22 13.82
C MET A 167 -14.14 0.08 13.75
N LEU A 168 -13.71 1.34 13.90
CA LEU A 168 -12.30 1.70 13.94
C LEU A 168 -11.58 1.00 15.09
N ARG A 169 -12.16 0.99 16.31
CA ARG A 169 -11.58 0.28 17.46
C ARG A 169 -11.48 -1.22 17.22
N ARG A 170 -12.52 -1.83 16.64
CA ARG A 170 -12.58 -3.26 16.31
C ARG A 170 -11.58 -3.64 15.21
N ASN A 171 -11.46 -2.82 14.17
CA ASN A 171 -10.50 -3.00 13.09
C ASN A 171 -9.06 -2.89 13.62
N ARG A 172 -8.79 -1.94 14.52
CA ARG A 172 -7.47 -1.80 15.16
C ARG A 172 -7.05 -3.06 15.91
N GLN A 173 -7.96 -3.73 16.64
CA GLN A 173 -7.64 -5.01 17.29
C GLN A 173 -7.16 -6.07 16.29
N VAL A 174 -7.82 -6.17 15.13
CA VAL A 174 -7.40 -7.09 14.05
C VAL A 174 -6.03 -6.68 13.50
N LYS A 175 -5.81 -5.40 13.22
CA LYS A 175 -4.53 -4.90 12.71
C LYS A 175 -3.38 -5.17 13.68
N ASP A 176 -3.58 -4.90 14.97
CA ASP A 176 -2.58 -5.16 16.01
C ASP A 176 -2.25 -6.65 16.10
N PHE A 177 -3.28 -7.51 16.00
CA PHE A 177 -3.09 -8.95 15.95
C PHE A 177 -2.31 -9.40 14.71
N LEU A 178 -2.67 -8.93 13.51
CA LEU A 178 -1.97 -9.25 12.27
C LEU A 178 -0.52 -8.77 12.35
N TYR A 179 -0.26 -7.57 12.85
CA TYR A 179 1.09 -7.05 13.06
C TYR A 179 1.93 -7.95 13.95
N ALA A 180 1.38 -8.40 15.08
CA ALA A 180 2.08 -9.25 16.02
C ALA A 180 2.32 -10.69 15.51
N ASN A 181 1.38 -11.26 14.75
CA ASN A 181 1.36 -12.69 14.44
C ASN A 181 1.67 -13.03 12.97
N LEU A 182 1.28 -12.17 12.02
CA LEU A 182 1.52 -12.37 10.59
C LEU A 182 2.80 -11.68 10.14
N TYR A 183 2.89 -10.36 10.31
CA TYR A 183 4.02 -9.57 9.80
C TYR A 183 5.34 -9.90 10.50
N ARG A 184 5.27 -10.24 11.80
CA ARG A 184 6.43 -10.71 12.58
C ARG A 184 6.65 -12.21 12.52
N HIS A 185 5.87 -12.95 11.72
CA HIS A 185 6.05 -14.39 11.57
C HIS A 185 7.45 -14.70 10.99
N PRO A 186 8.16 -15.73 11.49
CA PRO A 186 9.53 -16.03 11.03
C PRO A 186 9.69 -16.21 9.51
N ARG A 187 8.65 -16.69 8.81
CA ARG A 187 8.66 -16.78 7.35
C ARG A 187 8.66 -15.41 6.67
N MET A 188 7.84 -14.48 7.15
CA MET A 188 7.75 -13.12 6.62
C MET A 188 9.03 -12.32 6.90
N VAL A 189 9.55 -12.40 8.14
CA VAL A 189 10.80 -11.74 8.52
C VAL A 189 11.98 -12.22 7.67
N ARG A 190 12.09 -13.53 7.43
CA ARG A 190 13.14 -14.08 6.55
C ARG A 190 13.02 -13.56 5.12
N MET A 191 11.80 -13.38 4.60
CA MET A 191 11.59 -12.84 3.26
C MET A 191 11.97 -11.36 3.21
N GLN A 192 11.56 -10.57 4.20
CA GLN A 192 11.90 -9.15 4.30
C GLN A 192 13.42 -8.92 4.33
N VAL A 193 14.16 -9.68 5.14
CA VAL A 193 15.63 -9.57 5.22
C VAL A 193 16.30 -9.91 3.87
N LYS A 194 15.77 -10.89 3.14
CA LYS A 194 16.27 -11.23 1.79
C LYS A 194 16.00 -10.11 0.80
N ALA A 195 14.78 -9.57 0.79
CA ALA A 195 14.40 -8.47 -0.10
C ALA A 195 15.25 -7.22 0.16
N GLU A 196 15.44 -6.83 1.43
CA GLU A 196 16.28 -5.71 1.81
C GLU A 196 17.72 -5.90 1.33
N ARG A 197 18.27 -7.10 1.46
CA ARG A 197 19.60 -7.43 0.96
C ARG A 197 19.69 -7.29 -0.56
N ILE A 198 18.75 -7.87 -1.31
CA ILE A 198 18.73 -7.81 -2.77
C ILE A 198 18.73 -6.35 -3.24
N ILE A 199 17.80 -5.54 -2.73
CA ILE A 199 17.68 -4.12 -3.12
C ILE A 199 18.94 -3.34 -2.73
N SER A 200 19.49 -3.58 -1.54
CA SER A 200 20.71 -2.91 -1.08
C SER A 200 21.93 -3.26 -1.92
N ASP A 201 22.09 -4.54 -2.27
CA ASP A 201 23.20 -5.04 -3.06
C ASP A 201 23.12 -4.48 -4.49
N LEU A 202 21.94 -4.50 -5.13
CA LEU A 202 21.70 -3.89 -6.44
C LEU A 202 22.03 -2.39 -6.44
N PHE A 203 21.51 -1.64 -5.47
CA PHE A 203 21.75 -0.20 -5.38
C PHE A 203 23.24 0.12 -5.22
N ARG A 204 23.95 -0.62 -4.35
CA ARG A 204 25.39 -0.43 -4.13
C ARG A 204 26.22 -0.80 -5.36
N ALA A 205 25.87 -1.88 -6.06
CA ALA A 205 26.58 -2.30 -7.26
C ALA A 205 26.50 -1.22 -8.34
N TYR A 206 25.31 -0.75 -8.69
CA TYR A 206 25.14 0.30 -9.69
C TYR A 206 25.72 1.65 -9.28
N LEU A 207 25.77 1.95 -7.97
CA LEU A 207 26.42 3.16 -7.49
C LEU A 207 27.95 3.08 -7.63
N ALA A 208 28.54 1.91 -7.38
CA ALA A 208 29.98 1.69 -7.46
C ALA A 208 30.50 1.63 -8.90
N GLU A 209 29.74 1.02 -9.81
CA GLU A 209 30.07 0.94 -11.23
C GLU A 209 28.82 1.20 -12.08
N PRO A 210 28.51 2.49 -12.40
CA PRO A 210 27.33 2.88 -13.17
C PRO A 210 27.27 2.26 -14.58
N ALA A 211 28.41 1.84 -15.14
CA ALA A 211 28.44 1.20 -16.45
C ALA A 211 27.72 -0.16 -16.48
N MET A 212 27.43 -0.76 -15.31
CA MET A 212 26.63 -1.99 -15.21
C MET A 212 25.13 -1.77 -15.46
N LEU A 213 24.63 -0.53 -15.36
CA LEU A 213 23.24 -0.22 -15.71
C LEU A 213 23.01 -0.44 -17.21
N PRO A 214 21.79 -0.77 -17.67
CA PRO A 214 21.48 -0.77 -19.10
C PRO A 214 21.73 0.61 -19.73
N HIS A 215 22.20 0.67 -20.98
CA HIS A 215 22.52 1.95 -21.65
C HIS A 215 21.37 2.97 -21.63
N HIS A 216 20.14 2.53 -21.92
CA HIS A 216 18.95 3.38 -21.90
C HIS A 216 18.62 3.96 -20.51
N VAL A 217 19.15 3.36 -19.43
CA VAL A 217 19.05 3.89 -18.06
C VAL A 217 20.19 4.87 -17.80
N GLN A 218 21.40 4.57 -18.26
CA GLN A 218 22.57 5.45 -18.10
C GLN A 218 22.35 6.83 -18.72
N GLU A 219 21.64 6.91 -19.85
CA GLU A 219 21.29 8.17 -20.53
C GLU A 219 20.58 9.20 -19.62
N TRP A 220 19.91 8.73 -18.55
CA TRP A 220 19.19 9.61 -17.63
C TRP A 220 20.05 10.13 -16.47
N ILE A 221 21.27 9.64 -16.29
CA ILE A 221 22.14 10.00 -15.17
C ILE A 221 22.45 11.49 -15.17
N GLU A 222 22.79 12.08 -16.32
CA GLU A 222 23.10 13.51 -16.44
C GLU A 222 21.91 14.39 -16.06
N LEU A 223 20.70 14.00 -16.44
CA LEU A 223 19.49 14.78 -16.21
C LEU A 223 18.93 14.63 -14.78
N ARG A 224 18.97 13.41 -14.22
CA ARG A 224 18.27 13.07 -12.96
C ARG A 224 19.21 12.95 -11.77
N GLY A 225 20.51 12.84 -12.02
CA GLY A 225 21.50 12.38 -11.03
C GLY A 225 21.59 10.86 -10.97
N LEU A 226 22.73 10.36 -10.49
CA LEU A 226 23.04 8.93 -10.42
C LEU A 226 22.10 8.19 -9.46
N GLU A 227 21.99 8.66 -8.21
CA GLU A 227 21.24 7.97 -7.16
C GLU A 227 19.75 7.90 -7.49
N ARG A 228 19.18 8.97 -8.07
CA ARG A 228 17.78 8.98 -8.48
C ARG A 228 17.54 8.06 -9.67
N THR A 229 18.45 8.03 -10.64
CA THR A 229 18.36 7.12 -11.80
C THR A 229 18.37 5.65 -11.36
N ILE A 230 19.30 5.29 -10.47
CA ILE A 230 19.35 3.93 -9.88
C ILE A 230 18.06 3.62 -9.12
N CYS A 231 17.57 4.57 -8.32
CA CYS A 231 16.35 4.42 -7.55
C CYS A 231 15.12 4.21 -8.45
N ASP A 232 14.98 5.00 -9.51
CA ASP A 232 13.90 4.85 -10.50
C ASP A 232 13.96 3.48 -11.20
N TYR A 233 15.17 3.03 -11.55
CA TYR A 233 15.38 1.74 -12.21
C TYR A 233 15.02 0.57 -11.30
N ILE A 234 15.52 0.55 -10.06
CA ILE A 234 15.24 -0.51 -9.09
C ILE A 234 13.76 -0.54 -8.70
N ALA A 235 13.16 0.63 -8.45
CA ALA A 235 11.74 0.72 -8.09
C ALA A 235 10.79 0.29 -9.23
N GLY A 236 11.27 0.30 -10.48
CA GLY A 236 10.54 -0.20 -11.65
C GLY A 236 10.66 -1.71 -11.87
N MET A 237 11.47 -2.42 -11.09
CA MET A 237 11.65 -3.86 -11.23
C MET A 237 10.47 -4.64 -10.63
N THR A 238 10.10 -5.74 -11.28
CA THR A 238 9.28 -6.78 -10.62
C THR A 238 10.15 -7.60 -9.67
N ASP A 239 9.56 -8.22 -8.64
CA ASP A 239 10.29 -9.09 -7.69
C ASP A 239 11.15 -10.14 -8.41
N ARG A 240 10.56 -10.80 -9.41
CA ARG A 240 11.26 -11.83 -10.20
C ARG A 240 12.45 -11.24 -10.96
N TYR A 241 12.27 -10.08 -11.59
CA TYR A 241 13.37 -9.41 -12.29
C TYR A 241 14.48 -8.99 -11.33
N ALA A 242 14.16 -8.41 -10.17
CA ALA A 242 15.15 -7.99 -9.18
C ALA A 242 15.98 -9.19 -8.64
N ILE A 243 15.34 -10.34 -8.42
CA ILE A 243 16.02 -11.58 -8.03
C ILE A 243 16.94 -12.08 -9.16
N GLU A 244 16.43 -12.14 -10.38
CA GLU A 244 17.21 -12.58 -11.55
C GLU A 244 18.42 -11.65 -11.80
N GLU A 245 18.22 -10.34 -11.69
CA GLU A 245 19.28 -9.33 -11.85
C GLU A 245 20.34 -9.43 -10.75
N HIS A 246 19.91 -9.62 -9.49
CA HIS A 246 20.84 -9.84 -8.39
C HIS A 246 21.68 -11.11 -8.61
N HIS A 247 21.06 -12.20 -9.09
CA HIS A 247 21.80 -13.41 -9.42
C HIS A 247 22.84 -13.16 -10.52
N LYS A 248 22.49 -12.46 -11.61
CA LYS A 248 23.45 -12.16 -12.69
C LYS A 248 24.65 -11.32 -12.23
N LEU A 249 24.43 -10.37 -11.33
CA LEU A 249 25.48 -9.46 -10.87
C LEU A 249 26.41 -10.09 -9.84
N PHE A 250 25.91 -11.02 -9.02
CA PHE A 250 26.65 -11.55 -7.87
C PHE A 250 27.03 -13.03 -7.97
N ASP A 251 26.39 -13.81 -8.85
CA ASP A 251 26.74 -15.22 -9.09
C ASP A 251 27.61 -15.35 -10.36
N PRO A 252 28.91 -15.64 -10.23
CA PRO A 252 29.81 -15.75 -11.38
C PRO A 252 29.51 -16.95 -12.29
N SER A 253 28.66 -17.89 -11.84
CA SER A 253 28.21 -19.01 -12.66
C SER A 253 27.07 -18.64 -13.61
N VAL A 254 26.39 -17.53 -13.35
CA VAL A 254 25.31 -17.01 -14.17
C VAL A 254 25.89 -16.10 -15.24
N LYS A 255 25.52 -16.33 -16.50
CA LYS A 255 25.95 -15.43 -17.59
C LYS A 255 25.21 -14.08 -17.48
N PRO A 256 25.89 -12.96 -17.79
CA PRO A 256 25.24 -11.65 -17.89
C PRO A 256 24.06 -11.66 -18.87
#